data_AF-W1YUE7-F1
#
_entry.id   AF-W1YUE7-F1
#
_cell.length_a   1.000
_cell.length_b   1.000
_cell.length_c   1.000
_cell.angle_alpha   90.00
_cell.angle_beta   90.00
_cell.angle_gamma   90.00
#
_symmetry.space_group_name_H-M   'P 1'
#
loop_
_entity.id
_entity.type
_entity.pdbx_description
1 polymer ?
#
loop_
_entity_poly.entity_id
_entity_poly.type
_entity_poly.pdbx_seq_one_letter_code
_entity_poly.pdbx_strand_id
1 'polypeptide(L)' 'MEAAKARNADLVIVDTAGRLHTKVNLMEELKKMGRVANNHVEGAPHQTLLVLDGTTGQNAVSQAKLFGQAVPVNGIVV' A
#
# COMPACT_ATOMS: atom_id res chain seq x y z
N MET A 1 -12.57 5.91 6.10
CA MET A 1 -13.15 6.54 4.90
C MET A 1 -14.38 7.38 5.22
N GLU A 2 -15.24 6.95 6.15
CA GLU A 2 -16.43 7.72 6.57
C GLU A 2 -16.13 9.16 7.00
N ALA A 3 -15.08 9.39 7.80
CA ALA A 3 -14.68 10.75 8.17
C ALA A 3 -14.29 11.63 6.97
N ALA A 4 -13.68 11.04 5.93
CA ALA A 4 -13.32 11.76 4.71
C ALA A 4 -14.57 12.08 3.87
N LYS A 5 -15.50 11.13 3.76
CA LYS A 5 -16.82 11.35 3.13
C LYS A 5 -17.60 12.46 3.83
N ALA A 6 -17.69 12.42 5.16
CA ALA A 6 -18.39 13.43 5.95
C ALA A 6 -17.77 14.83 5.84
N ARG A 7 -16.47 14.91 5.54
CA ARG A 7 -15.73 16.17 5.34
C ARG A 7 -15.69 16.62 3.87
N ASN A 8 -16.30 15.89 2.95
CA ASN A 8 -16.14 16.09 1.50
C ASN A 8 -14.67 16.25 1.08
N ALA A 9 -13.79 15.41 1.64
CA ALA A 9 -12.37 15.46 1.30
C ALA A 9 -12.13 14.84 -0.09
N ASP A 10 -11.31 15.51 -0.90
CA ASP A 10 -10.96 15.04 -2.25
C ASP A 10 -10.01 13.84 -2.22
N LEU A 11 -9.15 13.74 -1.19
CA LEU A 11 -8.09 12.73 -1.10
C LEU A 11 -7.97 12.14 0.31
N VAL A 12 -7.66 10.85 0.37
CA VAL A 12 -7.27 10.15 1.59
C VAL A 12 -5.92 9.48 1.35
N ILE A 13 -4.93 9.85 2.14
CA ILE A 13 -3.62 9.20 2.17
C ILE A 13 -3.59 8.27 3.38
N VAL A 14 -3.16 7.03 3.16
CA VAL A 14 -3.08 6.00 4.21
C VAL A 14 -1.62 5.59 4.36
N ASP A 15 -1.06 5.82 5.54
CA ASP A 15 0.24 5.28 5.91
C ASP A 15 0.10 3.83 6.37
N THR A 16 1.11 3.01 6.09
CA THR A 16 1.10 1.56 6.35
C THR A 16 2.37 1.14 7.08
N ALA A 17 2.33 0.00 7.76
CA ALA A 17 3.53 -0.54 8.38
C ALA A 17 4.60 -0.91 7.32
N GLY A 18 5.87 -0.58 7.60
CA GLY A 18 7.00 -0.84 6.69
C GLY A 18 7.97 -1.93 7.14
N ARG A 19 7.64 -2.73 8.17
CA ARG A 19 8.62 -3.64 8.80
C ARG A 19 8.72 -4.98 8.08
N LEU A 20 9.77 -5.12 7.26
CA LEU A 20 10.03 -6.27 6.41
C LEU A 20 10.37 -7.58 7.15
N HIS A 21 10.73 -7.52 8.43
CA HIS A 21 11.19 -8.68 9.21
C HIS A 21 10.09 -9.71 9.45
N THR A 22 8.82 -9.33 9.28
CA THR A 22 7.64 -10.22 9.41
C THR A 22 6.83 -10.20 8.10
N LYS A 23 7.46 -10.65 7.01
CA LYS A 23 6.92 -10.59 5.64
C LYS A 23 5.47 -11.09 5.53
N VAL A 24 5.16 -12.26 6.11
CA VAL A 24 3.83 -12.89 5.97
C VAL A 24 2.73 -12.05 6.60
N ASN A 25 2.90 -11.63 7.86
CA ASN A 25 1.88 -10.87 8.59
C ASN A 25 1.63 -9.50 7.93
N LEU A 26 2.70 -8.83 7.48
CA LEU A 26 2.60 -7.55 6.79
C LEU A 26 1.84 -7.70 5.47
N MET A 27 2.16 -8.73 4.67
CA MET A 27 1.48 -8.94 3.38
C MET A 27 -0.03 -9.20 3.57
N GLU A 28 -0.42 -9.97 4.59
CA GLU A 28 -1.84 -10.23 4.90
C GLU A 28 -2.57 -8.97 5.41
N GLU A 29 -1.89 -8.13 6.18
CA GLU A 29 -2.42 -6.84 6.61
C GLU A 29 -2.68 -5.92 5.42
N LEU A 30 -1.71 -5.78 4.50
CA LEU A 30 -1.86 -4.95 3.30
C LEU A 30 -3.00 -5.47 2.39
N LYS A 31 -3.10 -6.79 2.19
CA LYS A 31 -4.24 -7.42 1.48
C LYS A 31 -5.57 -7.08 2.14
N LYS A 32 -5.65 -7.15 3.48
CA LYS A 32 -6.85 -6.79 4.23
C LYS A 32 -7.19 -5.31 4.05
N MET A 33 -6.21 -4.42 4.13
CA MET A 33 -6.41 -2.98 3.92
C MET A 33 -6.96 -2.69 2.52
N GLY A 34 -6.41 -3.31 1.48
CA GLY A 34 -6.92 -3.18 0.11
C GLY A 34 -8.37 -3.62 -0.03
N ARG A 35 -8.74 -4.77 0.54
CA ARG A 35 -10.14 -5.24 0.56
C ARG A 35 -11.07 -4.28 1.30
N VAL A 36 -10.66 -3.78 2.46
CA VAL A 36 -11.45 -2.84 3.25
C VAL A 36 -11.65 -1.52 2.50
N ALA A 37 -10.61 -1.02 1.82
CA ALA A 37 -10.70 0.17 0.99
C ALA A 37 -11.74 -0.01 -0.12
N ASN A 38 -11.65 -1.09 -0.91
CA ASN A 38 -12.58 -1.37 -2.00
C ASN A 38 -14.03 -1.51 -1.53
N ASN A 39 -14.24 -2.06 -0.33
CA ASN A 39 -15.58 -2.20 0.26
C ASN A 39 -16.22 -0.85 0.63
N HIS A 40 -15.41 0.18 0.94
CA HIS A 40 -15.92 1.51 1.31
C HIS A 40 -16.03 2.46 0.12
N VAL A 41 -15.17 2.28 -0.88
CA VAL A 41 -15.13 3.04 -2.13
C VAL A 41 -14.74 2.06 -3.24
N GLU A 42 -15.65 1.81 -4.17
CA GLU A 42 -15.39 0.93 -5.31
C GLU A 42 -14.17 1.40 -6.09
N GLY A 43 -13.25 0.47 -6.38
CA GLY A 43 -11.99 0.78 -7.07
C GLY A 43 -10.87 1.29 -6.15
N ALA A 44 -11.11 1.48 -4.85
CA ALA A 44 -10.05 1.83 -3.91
C ALA A 44 -9.22 0.59 -3.48
N PRO A 45 -7.91 0.74 -3.21
CA PRO A 45 -7.13 1.96 -3.37
C PRO A 45 -6.90 2.29 -4.86
N HIS A 46 -7.18 3.55 -5.25
CA HIS A 46 -6.93 4.01 -6.62
C HIS A 46 -5.44 4.07 -6.93
N GLN A 47 -4.61 4.33 -5.92
CA GLN A 47 -3.16 4.39 -6.02
C GLN A 47 -2.50 3.70 -4.83
N THR A 48 -1.50 2.87 -5.11
CA THR A 48 -0.63 2.20 -4.14
C THR A 48 0.81 2.53 -4.50
N LEU A 49 1.42 3.41 -3.69
CA LEU A 49 2.80 3.83 -3.85
C LEU A 49 3.71 2.96 -3.01
N LEU A 50 4.70 2.33 -3.63
CA LEU A 50 5.78 1.66 -2.93
C LEU A 50 6.98 2.60 -2.81
N VAL A 51 7.33 2.95 -1.56
CA VAL A 51 8.51 3.76 -1.25
C VAL A 51 9.69 2.84 -1.00
N LEU A 52 10.78 3.04 -1.75
CA LEU A 52 11.98 2.22 -1.71
C LEU A 52 13.20 3.10 -1.45
N ASP A 53 14.20 2.55 -0.75
CA ASP A 53 15.50 3.20 -0.61
C ASP A 53 16.38 2.85 -1.82
N GLY A 54 16.61 3.85 -2.68
CA GLY A 54 17.42 3.72 -3.90
C GLY A 54 18.89 3.34 -3.65
N THR A 55 19.42 3.55 -2.45
CA THR A 55 20.80 3.18 -2.11
C THR A 55 20.98 1.67 -1.95
N THR A 56 19.89 0.91 -1.80
CA THR A 56 19.92 -0.54 -1.53
C THR A 56 19.98 -1.41 -2.79
N GLY A 57 19.89 -0.82 -3.98
CA GLY A 57 20.05 -1.49 -5.27
C GLY A 57 19.12 -2.70 -5.45
N GLN A 58 19.68 -3.90 -5.58
CA GLN A 58 18.91 -5.14 -5.83
C GLN A 58 17.98 -5.54 -4.68
N ASN A 59 18.24 -5.06 -3.46
CA ASN A 59 17.35 -5.28 -2.33
C ASN A 59 16.01 -4.55 -2.53
N ALA A 60 16.02 -3.31 -3.05
CA ALA A 60 14.82 -2.57 -3.41
C ALA A 60 13.99 -3.32 -4.46
N VAL A 61 14.64 -3.87 -5.49
CA VAL A 61 13.97 -4.67 -6.54
C VAL A 61 13.30 -5.92 -5.94
N SER A 62 13.98 -6.60 -5.02
CA SER A 62 13.46 -7.79 -4.36
C SER A 62 12.27 -7.47 -3.46
N GLN A 63 12.31 -6.32 -2.77
CA GLN A 63 11.17 -5.81 -2.01
C GLN A 63 10.00 -5.46 -2.91
N ALA A 64 10.23 -4.77 -4.03
CA ALA A 64 9.18 -4.41 -4.99
C ALA A 64 8.42 -5.63 -5.51
N LYS A 65 9.15 -6.69 -5.89
CA LYS A 65 8.54 -7.96 -6.32
C LYS A 65 7.69 -8.59 -5.22
N LEU A 66 8.16 -8.58 -3.97
CA LEU A 66 7.44 -9.16 -2.85
C LEU A 66 6.14 -8.39 -2.54
N PHE A 67 6.20 -7.06 -2.46
CA PHE A 67 5.03 -6.23 -2.18
C PHE A 67 3.99 -6.30 -3.31
N GLY A 68 4.44 -6.36 -4.57
CA GLY A 68 3.55 -6.51 -5.73
C GLY A 68 2.75 -7.83 -5.73
N GLN A 69 3.16 -8.85 -4.97
CA GLN A 69 2.38 -10.08 -4.79
C GLN A 69 1.24 -9.93 -3.78
N ALA A 70 1.31 -8.94 -2.88
CA ALA A 70 0.30 -8.75 -1.84
C ALA A 70 -0.79 -7.77 -2.26
N VAL A 71 -0.40 -6.62 -2.82
CA VAL A 71 -1.33 -5.57 -3.25
C VAL A 71 -0.86 -5.05 -4.62
N PRO A 72 -1.78 -4.71 -5.54
CA PRO A 72 -1.40 -4.06 -6.79
C PRO A 72 -0.66 -2.75 -6.51
N VAL A 73 0.64 -2.74 -6.77
CA VAL A 73 1.49 -1.54 -6.72
C VAL A 73 1.43 -0.88 -8.09
N ASN A 74 1.09 0.42 -8.13
CA ASN A 74 0.94 1.17 -9.38
C ASN A 74 1.78 2.45 -9.43
N GLY A 75 2.61 2.69 -8.42
CA GLY A 75 3.66 3.70 -8.47
C GLY A 75 4.82 3.34 -7.55
N ILE A 76 5.99 3.87 -7.87
CA ILE A 76 7.22 3.70 -7.09
C ILE A 76 7.77 5.08 -6.78
N VAL A 77 8.25 5.25 -5.55
CA VAL A 77 9.04 6.41 -5.11
C VAL A 77 10.39 5.87 -4.66
N VAL A 78 11.49 6.46 -5.16
CA VAL A 78 12.89 6.06 -4.90
C VAL A 78 13.67 7.24 -4.38
#